data_AF-A0A2U1J978-F1
#
_entry.id   AF-A0A2U1J978-F1
#
_cell.length_a   1.000
_cell.length_b   1.000
_cell.length_c   1.000
_cell.angle_alpha   90.00
_cell.angle_beta   90.00
_cell.angle_gamma   90.00
#
_symmetry.space_group_name_H-M   'P 1'
#
loop_
_entity.id
_entity.type
_entity.pdbx_description
1 polymer ?
#
loop_
_entity_poly.entity_id
_entity_poly.type
_entity_poly.pdbx_seq_one_letter_code
_entity_poly.pdbx_strand_id
1 'polypeptide(L)'
;MEKQKKTVLITGFEPFGTPKRKINRSWQITKRFTNLTLSKNDETIQIKTLELPVEYETTQKILKDVHNTSRLDGIIFSTVIHIGEGNKDKGICLEKRARRVGYIRPGNGGESDLLPNGEICGYEDDIMYTTIDVEGILKHLNAKPGEITSSDDAGLYMCELTYFISLSERKKTLAQFPNHQQNVLFVHLPPDDGPFDNDQIANIIKEIVLILS
;
A
#
# COMPACT_ATOMS: atom_id res chain seq x y z
N MET A 1 12.64 16.58 -25.88
CA MET A 1 13.24 15.55 -25.02
C MET A 1 12.18 14.50 -24.74
N GLU A 2 12.52 13.21 -24.74
CA GLU A 2 11.56 12.15 -24.41
C GLU A 2 11.24 12.24 -22.91
N LYS A 3 9.96 12.21 -22.54
CA LYS A 3 9.55 12.27 -21.14
C LYS A 3 10.04 11.04 -20.39
N GLN A 4 10.57 11.22 -19.17
CA GLN A 4 10.97 10.11 -18.32
C GLN A 4 9.72 9.30 -17.94
N LYS A 5 9.78 7.97 -18.09
CA LYS A 5 8.66 7.07 -17.81
C LYS A 5 8.83 6.45 -16.43
N LYS A 6 7.81 6.61 -15.58
CA LYS A 6 7.70 5.97 -14.27
C LYS A 6 6.47 5.06 -14.25
N THR A 7 6.59 3.92 -13.58
CA THR A 7 5.44 3.04 -13.32
C THR A 7 5.14 3.05 -11.83
N VAL A 8 3.86 3.22 -11.50
CA VAL A 8 3.35 3.21 -10.13
C VAL A 8 2.35 2.08 -9.99
N LEU A 9 2.47 1.30 -8.92
CA LEU A 9 1.47 0.31 -8.54
C LEU A 9 0.59 0.87 -7.44
N ILE A 10 -0.73 0.77 -7.61
CA ILE A 10 -1.70 1.02 -6.54
C ILE A 10 -2.43 -0.29 -6.25
N THR A 11 -2.49 -0.67 -4.98
CA THR A 11 -3.24 -1.88 -4.58
C THR A 11 -4.41 -1.54 -3.68
N GLY A 12 -5.46 -2.36 -3.78
CA GLY A 12 -6.56 -2.41 -2.82
C GLY A 12 -6.81 -3.86 -2.40
N PHE A 13 -7.72 -4.10 -1.46
CA PHE A 13 -8.03 -5.45 -0.99
C PHE A 13 -9.39 -5.92 -1.50
N GLU A 14 -9.52 -7.23 -1.70
CA GLU A 14 -10.83 -7.85 -1.90
C GLU A 14 -11.76 -7.67 -0.68
N PRO A 15 -13.07 -7.94 -0.82
CA PRO A 15 -13.97 -7.95 0.32
C PRO A 15 -13.60 -9.00 1.37
N PHE A 16 -13.86 -8.68 2.64
CA PHE A 16 -13.62 -9.56 3.78
C PHE A 16 -14.57 -9.23 4.94
N GLY A 17 -14.51 -10.06 5.99
CA GLY A 17 -15.31 -9.92 7.22
C GLY A 17 -16.35 -11.04 7.39
N THR A 18 -17.06 -11.00 8.52
CA THR A 18 -18.13 -11.97 8.85
C THR A 18 -19.39 -11.21 9.29
N PRO A 19 -20.47 -11.20 8.49
CA PRO A 19 -20.57 -11.76 7.13
C PRO A 19 -19.64 -11.06 6.13
N LYS A 20 -19.22 -11.78 5.07
CA LYS A 20 -18.35 -11.21 4.03
C LYS A 20 -19.08 -10.06 3.34
N ARG A 21 -18.45 -8.89 3.33
CA ARG A 21 -18.98 -7.70 2.63
C ARG A 21 -19.00 -7.96 1.12
N LYS A 22 -19.87 -7.25 0.40
CA LYS A 22 -19.95 -7.34 -1.07
C LYS A 22 -18.84 -6.57 -1.76
N ILE A 23 -18.38 -5.48 -1.15
CA ILE A 23 -17.36 -4.59 -1.67
C ILE A 23 -16.37 -4.25 -0.56
N ASN A 24 -15.16 -3.88 -0.97
CA ASN A 24 -14.16 -3.23 -0.13
C ASN A 24 -13.85 -1.87 -0.76
N ARG A 25 -13.95 -0.80 0.03
CA ARG A 25 -13.77 0.57 -0.48
C ARG A 25 -12.39 0.77 -1.08
N SER A 26 -11.35 0.19 -0.47
CA SER A 26 -9.97 0.31 -0.97
C SER A 26 -9.83 -0.16 -2.43
N TRP A 27 -10.48 -1.28 -2.80
CA TRP A 27 -10.49 -1.74 -4.18
C TRP A 27 -11.37 -0.89 -5.09
N GLN A 28 -12.53 -0.42 -4.61
CA GLN A 28 -13.37 0.49 -5.41
C GLN A 28 -12.63 1.78 -5.78
N ILE A 29 -11.85 2.33 -4.86
CA ILE A 29 -10.97 3.48 -5.11
C ILE A 29 -9.86 3.11 -6.07
N THR A 30 -9.16 1.99 -5.83
CA THR A 30 -8.03 1.54 -6.64
C THR A 30 -8.41 1.39 -8.12
N LYS A 31 -9.60 0.83 -8.42
CA LYS A 31 -10.10 0.67 -9.79
C LYS A 31 -10.23 1.97 -10.58
N ARG A 32 -10.34 3.12 -9.91
CA ARG A 32 -10.41 4.44 -10.58
C ARG A 32 -9.09 4.84 -11.23
N PHE A 33 -8.00 4.17 -10.87
CA PHE A 33 -6.66 4.40 -11.41
C PHE A 33 -6.25 3.40 -12.48
N THR A 34 -7.10 2.42 -12.80
CA THR A 34 -6.78 1.37 -13.78
C THR A 34 -6.46 1.99 -15.14
N ASN A 35 -5.26 1.70 -15.66
CA ASN A 35 -4.74 2.21 -16.93
C ASN A 35 -4.66 3.74 -17.03
N LEU A 36 -4.66 4.43 -15.88
CA LEU A 36 -4.53 5.87 -15.85
C LEU A 36 -3.07 6.26 -16.11
N THR A 37 -2.86 7.29 -16.93
CA THR A 37 -1.54 7.90 -17.14
C THR A 37 -1.57 9.34 -16.64
N LEU A 38 -0.67 9.69 -15.74
CA LEU A 38 -0.48 11.05 -15.26
C LEU A 38 0.72 11.69 -15.96
N SER A 39 0.76 13.02 -15.94
CA SER A 39 1.91 13.81 -16.38
C SER A 39 2.25 14.82 -15.31
N LYS A 40 3.55 14.91 -14.98
CA LYS A 40 4.11 15.90 -14.06
C LYS A 40 5.41 16.38 -14.67
N ASN A 41 5.50 17.67 -15.01
CA ASN A 41 6.66 18.21 -15.72
C ASN A 41 7.00 17.36 -16.97
N ASP A 42 8.26 16.90 -17.06
CA ASP A 42 8.78 16.04 -18.12
C ASP A 42 8.64 14.54 -17.81
N GLU A 43 7.81 14.17 -16.84
CA GLU A 43 7.55 12.76 -16.49
C GLU A 43 6.17 12.30 -16.94
N THR A 44 6.13 11.07 -17.45
CA THR A 44 4.91 10.31 -17.73
C THR A 44 4.82 9.18 -16.71
N ILE A 45 3.74 9.16 -15.93
CA ILE A 45 3.54 8.22 -14.84
C ILE A 45 2.42 7.26 -15.24
N GLN A 46 2.78 6.01 -15.54
CA GLN A 46 1.82 4.95 -15.84
C GLN A 46 1.38 4.28 -14.55
N ILE A 47 0.07 4.24 -14.30
CA ILE A 47 -0.49 3.58 -13.13
C ILE A 47 -0.96 2.17 -13.49
N LYS A 48 -0.52 1.20 -12.69
CA LYS A 48 -1.05 -0.16 -12.65
C LYS A 48 -1.81 -0.38 -11.35
N THR A 49 -2.80 -1.25 -11.40
CA THR A 49 -3.67 -1.56 -10.27
C THR A 49 -3.69 -3.05 -9.98
N LEU A 50 -3.74 -3.43 -8.71
CA LEU A 50 -3.81 -4.84 -8.29
C LEU A 50 -4.75 -5.01 -7.09
N GLU A 51 -5.68 -5.96 -7.17
CA GLU A 51 -6.48 -6.39 -6.03
C GLU A 51 -5.70 -7.46 -5.27
N LEU A 52 -5.45 -7.23 -4.00
CA LEU A 52 -4.81 -8.19 -3.11
C LEU A 52 -5.87 -9.07 -2.44
N PRO A 53 -5.62 -10.38 -2.32
CA PRO A 53 -6.46 -11.25 -1.51
C PRO A 53 -6.32 -10.88 -0.04
N VAL A 54 -7.34 -11.22 0.76
CA VAL A 54 -7.25 -11.15 2.22
C VAL A 54 -6.83 -12.52 2.72
N GLU A 55 -5.67 -12.98 2.26
CA GLU A 55 -5.04 -14.27 2.61
C GLU A 55 -3.53 -14.10 2.77
N TYR A 56 -2.97 -14.62 3.85
CA TYR A 56 -1.60 -14.32 4.27
C TYR A 56 -0.55 -14.83 3.28
N GLU A 57 -0.56 -16.14 2.99
CA GLU A 57 0.45 -16.77 2.14
C GLU A 57 0.36 -16.28 0.69
N THR A 58 -0.85 -16.18 0.16
CA THR A 58 -1.10 -15.72 -1.22
C THR A 58 -0.64 -14.27 -1.39
N THR A 59 -0.97 -13.39 -0.44
CA THR A 59 -0.50 -12.00 -0.44
C THR A 59 1.02 -11.92 -0.40
N GLN A 60 1.67 -12.72 0.45
CA GLN A 60 3.13 -12.72 0.56
C GLN A 60 3.80 -13.12 -0.76
N LYS A 61 3.29 -14.15 -1.45
CA LYS A 61 3.83 -14.57 -2.75
C LYS A 61 3.69 -13.46 -3.80
N ILE A 62 2.51 -12.85 -3.89
CA ILE A 62 2.24 -11.75 -4.83
C ILE A 62 3.22 -10.59 -4.60
N LEU A 63 3.39 -10.15 -3.35
CA LEU A 63 4.26 -9.00 -3.05
C LEU A 63 5.74 -9.30 -3.30
N LYS A 64 6.20 -10.53 -3.06
CA LYS A 64 7.55 -10.95 -3.46
C LYS A 64 7.77 -10.81 -4.97
N ASP A 65 6.77 -11.17 -5.78
CA ASP A 65 6.87 -11.00 -7.23
C ASP A 65 6.77 -9.53 -7.66
N VAL A 66 5.92 -8.71 -7.01
CA VAL A 66 5.80 -7.25 -7.24
C VAL A 66 7.12 -6.51 -7.06
N HIS A 67 7.87 -6.85 -6.02
CA HIS A 67 9.14 -6.19 -5.70
C HIS A 67 10.35 -6.83 -6.43
N ASN A 68 10.14 -7.94 -7.11
CA ASN A 68 11.19 -8.62 -7.87
C ASN A 68 11.25 -8.09 -9.31
N THR A 69 12.29 -7.29 -9.59
CA THR A 69 12.55 -6.66 -10.88
C THR A 69 12.76 -7.65 -12.05
N SER A 70 12.97 -8.93 -11.77
CA SER A 70 13.17 -9.99 -12.78
C SER A 70 11.89 -10.76 -13.16
N ARG A 71 10.78 -10.62 -12.41
CA ARG A 71 9.63 -11.54 -12.50
C ARG A 71 8.38 -10.99 -13.18
N LEU A 72 8.22 -9.67 -13.30
CA LEU A 72 7.03 -9.05 -13.91
C LEU A 72 7.27 -8.53 -15.31
N ASP A 73 7.71 -9.38 -16.24
CA ASP A 73 8.04 -8.98 -17.62
C ASP A 73 9.02 -7.79 -17.69
N GLY A 74 9.89 -7.65 -16.68
CA GLY A 74 10.82 -6.52 -16.54
C GLY A 74 10.18 -5.20 -16.09
N ILE A 75 8.93 -5.20 -15.64
CA ILE A 75 8.29 -4.00 -15.07
C ILE A 75 8.96 -3.66 -13.74
N ILE A 76 9.40 -2.42 -13.64
CA ILE A 76 9.99 -1.85 -12.44
C ILE A 76 9.06 -0.76 -11.91
N PHE A 77 8.50 -0.98 -10.72
CA PHE A 77 7.69 0.02 -10.04
C PHE A 77 8.58 1.00 -9.29
N SER A 78 8.54 2.26 -9.68
CA SER A 78 9.20 3.37 -8.96
C SER A 78 8.49 3.70 -7.64
N THR A 79 7.17 3.42 -7.56
CA THR A 79 6.37 3.63 -6.36
C THR A 79 5.33 2.53 -6.25
N VAL A 80 5.13 2.01 -5.05
CA VAL A 80 4.04 1.08 -4.69
C VAL A 80 3.24 1.71 -3.55
N ILE A 81 1.95 1.96 -3.81
CA ILE A 81 1.01 2.50 -2.83
C ILE A 81 -0.03 1.42 -2.54
N HIS A 82 -0.06 0.96 -1.29
CA HIS A 82 -1.10 0.08 -0.81
C HIS A 82 -2.20 0.88 -0.14
N ILE A 83 -3.45 0.54 -0.44
CA ILE A 83 -4.61 1.20 0.12
C ILE A 83 -5.45 0.17 0.86
N GLY A 84 -5.84 0.47 2.09
CA GLY A 84 -6.70 -0.37 2.92
C GLY A 84 -7.75 0.46 3.64
N GLU A 85 -8.81 -0.17 4.13
CA GLU A 85 -9.78 0.51 5.00
C GLU A 85 -9.25 0.54 6.43
N GLY A 86 -9.28 1.72 7.04
CA GLY A 86 -8.83 1.97 8.40
C GLY A 86 -9.99 2.13 9.39
N ASN A 87 -9.68 2.74 10.54
CA ASN A 87 -10.66 3.01 11.59
C ASN A 87 -11.60 4.17 11.20
N LYS A 88 -12.91 4.03 11.46
CA LYS A 88 -13.94 5.06 11.26
C LYS A 88 -13.66 6.40 11.93
N ASP A 89 -12.97 6.37 13.07
CA ASP A 89 -12.68 7.58 13.84
C ASP A 89 -11.43 8.31 13.32
N LYS A 90 -10.76 7.75 12.30
CA LYS A 90 -9.60 8.34 11.64
C LYS A 90 -9.99 8.76 10.21
N GLY A 91 -9.49 9.92 9.78
CA GLY A 91 -9.49 10.31 8.37
C GLY A 91 -8.54 9.45 7.53
N ILE A 92 -7.98 10.01 6.46
CA ILE A 92 -6.94 9.34 5.68
C ILE A 92 -5.66 9.28 6.52
N CYS A 93 -4.98 8.14 6.51
CA CYS A 93 -3.84 7.90 7.38
C CYS A 93 -2.67 7.29 6.61
N LEU A 94 -1.51 7.95 6.65
CA LEU A 94 -0.27 7.49 6.03
C LEU A 94 0.54 6.72 7.08
N GLU A 95 0.74 5.44 6.85
CA GLU A 95 1.48 4.58 7.78
C GLU A 95 2.98 4.77 7.62
N LYS A 96 3.71 4.74 8.74
CA LYS A 96 5.16 4.94 8.81
C LYS A 96 5.92 3.69 9.23
N ARG A 97 5.22 2.73 9.86
CA ARG A 97 5.81 1.54 10.47
C ARG A 97 4.96 0.30 10.22
N ALA A 98 5.61 -0.85 10.11
CA ALA A 98 4.97 -2.16 10.09
C ALA A 98 5.77 -3.18 10.91
N ARG A 99 5.09 -4.19 11.46
CA ARG A 99 5.62 -5.25 12.34
C ARG A 99 5.55 -6.61 11.68
N ARG A 100 6.46 -7.51 12.03
CA ARG A 100 6.54 -8.89 11.52
C ARG A 100 5.66 -9.88 12.28
N VAL A 101 5.28 -9.55 13.52
CA VAL A 101 4.72 -10.51 14.50
C VAL A 101 3.43 -9.99 15.14
N GLY A 102 2.62 -10.91 15.67
CA GLY A 102 1.39 -10.62 16.42
C GLY A 102 0.10 -10.84 15.63
N TYR A 103 0.14 -11.58 14.52
CA TYR A 103 -1.02 -11.85 13.67
C TYR A 103 -1.85 -13.00 14.24
N ILE A 104 -3.02 -12.68 14.79
CA ILE A 104 -3.93 -13.66 15.42
C ILE A 104 -5.30 -13.75 14.74
N ARG A 105 -5.50 -12.98 13.66
CA ARG A 105 -6.81 -12.83 13.00
C ARG A 105 -6.79 -13.60 11.68
N PRO A 106 -7.71 -14.53 11.44
CA PRO A 106 -7.74 -15.26 10.16
C PRO A 106 -8.12 -14.35 8.99
N GLY A 107 -7.56 -14.63 7.81
CA GLY A 107 -8.02 -14.06 6.54
C GLY A 107 -9.29 -14.73 6.03
N ASN A 108 -9.57 -14.54 4.73
CA ASN A 108 -10.70 -15.14 4.03
C ASN A 108 -10.61 -16.67 3.95
N GLY A 109 -9.41 -17.25 4.11
CA GLY A 109 -9.20 -18.69 4.24
C GLY A 109 -9.56 -19.27 5.62
N GLY A 110 -10.03 -18.46 6.56
CA GLY A 110 -10.40 -18.90 7.92
C GLY A 110 -9.19 -19.29 8.76
N GLU A 111 -9.39 -20.13 9.78
CA GLU A 111 -8.34 -20.53 10.73
C GLU A 111 -7.12 -21.17 10.05
N SER A 112 -7.29 -21.82 8.89
CA SER A 112 -6.18 -22.39 8.12
C SER A 112 -5.25 -21.36 7.48
N ASP A 113 -5.66 -20.09 7.40
CA ASP A 113 -4.86 -19.00 6.86
C ASP A 113 -4.01 -18.30 7.95
N LEU A 114 -4.17 -18.68 9.23
CA LEU A 114 -3.35 -18.11 10.29
C LEU A 114 -1.86 -18.41 10.08
N LEU A 115 -1.04 -17.38 10.28
CA LEU A 115 0.40 -17.52 10.25
C LEU A 115 0.89 -18.42 11.40
N PRO A 116 1.85 -19.33 11.16
CA PRO A 116 2.52 -20.06 12.22
C PRO A 116 3.11 -19.09 13.27
N ASN A 117 2.79 -19.30 14.55
CA ASN A 117 3.16 -18.43 15.67
C ASN A 117 2.71 -16.96 15.55
N GLY A 118 1.83 -16.63 14.60
CA GLY A 118 1.44 -15.26 14.30
C GLY A 118 2.59 -14.42 13.72
N GLU A 119 3.52 -15.04 13.00
CA GLU A 119 4.71 -14.38 12.45
C GLU A 119 4.85 -14.55 10.94
N ILE A 120 5.31 -13.51 10.26
CA ILE A 120 5.60 -13.58 8.83
C ILE A 120 6.94 -14.30 8.62
N CYS A 121 6.89 -15.45 7.95
CA CYS A 121 8.06 -16.26 7.65
C CYS A 121 8.98 -15.62 6.59
N GLY A 122 10.29 -15.83 6.72
CA GLY A 122 11.29 -15.44 5.70
C GLY A 122 11.83 -14.01 5.81
N TYR A 123 11.70 -13.40 6.99
CA TYR A 123 12.22 -12.07 7.32
C TYR A 123 12.86 -12.09 8.72
N GLU A 124 13.95 -11.33 8.89
CA GLU A 124 14.70 -11.25 10.15
C GLU A 124 14.30 -10.02 10.98
N ASP A 125 14.02 -8.89 10.34
CA ASP A 125 13.63 -7.66 11.05
C ASP A 125 12.22 -7.80 11.66
N ASP A 126 12.05 -7.44 12.93
CA ASP A 126 10.72 -7.45 13.56
C ASP A 126 9.87 -6.22 13.21
N ILE A 127 10.53 -5.12 12.85
CA ILE A 127 9.90 -3.83 12.58
C ILE A 127 10.56 -3.21 11.36
N MET A 128 9.74 -2.72 10.43
CA MET A 128 10.15 -1.96 9.27
C MET A 128 9.58 -0.55 9.34
N TYR A 129 10.36 0.45 8.90
CA TYR A 129 9.93 1.83 8.78
C TYR A 129 10.01 2.28 7.32
N THR A 130 9.13 3.20 6.95
CA THR A 130 9.25 3.90 5.68
C THR A 130 10.45 4.82 5.66
N THR A 131 11.02 5.02 4.48
CA THR A 131 12.01 6.09 4.24
C THR A 131 11.38 7.31 3.58
N ILE A 132 10.08 7.28 3.32
CA ILE A 132 9.34 8.40 2.74
C ILE A 132 9.18 9.48 3.82
N ASP A 133 9.40 10.73 3.44
CA ASP A 133 9.08 11.89 4.28
C ASP A 133 7.55 12.10 4.33
N VAL A 134 6.89 11.32 5.19
CA VAL A 134 5.43 11.37 5.36
C VAL A 134 4.99 12.76 5.86
N GLU A 135 5.77 13.39 6.73
CA GLU A 135 5.44 14.73 7.25
C GLU A 135 5.54 15.79 6.13
N GLY A 136 6.50 15.65 5.21
CA GLY A 136 6.58 16.44 3.99
C GLY A 136 5.36 16.28 3.09
N ILE A 137 4.83 15.05 2.93
CA ILE A 137 3.59 14.80 2.19
C ILE A 137 2.40 15.49 2.87
N LEU A 138 2.24 15.32 4.18
CA LEU A 138 1.16 15.95 4.93
C LEU A 138 1.19 17.47 4.79
N LYS A 139 2.38 18.07 4.90
CA LYS A 139 2.58 19.51 4.69
C LYS A 139 2.19 19.94 3.28
N HIS A 140 2.59 19.18 2.25
CA HIS A 140 2.25 19.49 0.86
C HIS A 140 0.74 19.43 0.60
N LEU A 141 0.05 18.47 1.21
CA LEU A 141 -1.40 18.31 1.11
C LEU A 141 -2.18 19.35 1.93
N ASN A 142 -1.50 20.26 2.65
CA ASN A 142 -2.11 21.15 3.65
C ASN A 142 -3.01 20.38 4.63
N ALA A 143 -2.53 19.21 5.06
CA ALA A 143 -3.28 18.27 5.88
C ALA A 143 -3.70 18.90 7.22
N LYS A 144 -4.98 18.73 7.57
CA LYS A 144 -5.49 19.13 8.88
C LYS A 144 -5.56 17.92 9.82
N PRO A 145 -5.32 18.11 11.13
CA PRO A 145 -5.54 17.06 12.11
C PRO A 145 -6.96 16.47 12.00
N GLY A 146 -7.06 15.14 12.02
CA GLY A 146 -8.33 14.42 11.87
C GLY A 146 -8.79 14.19 10.42
N GLU A 147 -8.23 14.92 9.46
CA GLU A 147 -8.54 14.77 8.03
C GLU A 147 -7.51 13.86 7.33
N ILE A 148 -6.24 14.26 7.34
CA ILE A 148 -5.13 13.49 6.78
C ILE A 148 -4.02 13.48 7.82
N THR A 149 -3.57 12.30 8.25
CA THR A 149 -2.64 12.15 9.38
C THR A 149 -1.59 11.08 9.10
N SER A 150 -0.60 10.93 9.99
CA SER A 150 0.34 9.81 9.98
C SER A 150 0.08 8.86 11.16
N SER A 151 0.52 7.61 11.03
CA SER A 151 0.40 6.57 12.06
C SER A 151 1.60 5.63 12.04
N ASP A 152 1.90 5.04 13.20
CA ASP A 152 2.92 4.00 13.38
C ASP A 152 2.27 2.62 13.66
N ASP A 153 0.98 2.48 13.39
CA ASP A 153 0.20 1.26 13.61
C ASP A 153 -0.81 1.06 12.47
N ALA A 154 -0.45 0.18 11.54
CA ALA A 154 -1.30 -0.21 10.41
C ALA A 154 -2.30 -1.32 10.79
N GLY A 155 -2.33 -1.74 12.05
CA GLY A 155 -3.19 -2.80 12.57
C GLY A 155 -2.70 -4.19 12.17
N LEU A 156 -2.46 -5.05 13.18
CA LEU A 156 -1.96 -6.44 13.05
C LEU A 156 -2.93 -7.40 12.31
N TYR A 157 -3.15 -7.12 11.04
CA TYR A 157 -3.93 -7.89 10.07
C TYR A 157 -3.35 -7.70 8.66
N MET A 158 -4.16 -7.79 7.60
CA MET A 158 -3.67 -7.75 6.22
C MET A 158 -3.00 -6.43 5.82
N CYS A 159 -3.44 -5.28 6.35
CA CYS A 159 -2.83 -4.00 6.03
C CYS A 159 -1.36 -3.94 6.50
N GLU A 160 -1.12 -4.26 7.78
CA GLU A 160 0.24 -4.31 8.34
C GLU A 160 1.08 -5.42 7.69
N LEU A 161 0.50 -6.60 7.42
CA LEU A 161 1.17 -7.68 6.70
C LEU A 161 1.70 -7.19 5.35
N THR A 162 0.80 -6.64 4.52
CA THR A 162 1.15 -6.11 3.20
C THR A 162 2.22 -5.05 3.31
N TYR A 163 2.09 -4.13 4.26
CA TYR A 163 3.06 -3.06 4.39
C TYR A 163 4.45 -3.55 4.82
N PHE A 164 4.49 -4.45 5.81
CA PHE A 164 5.73 -5.06 6.30
C PHE A 164 6.46 -5.81 5.18
N ILE A 165 5.74 -6.63 4.41
CA ILE A 165 6.31 -7.42 3.32
C ILE A 165 6.87 -6.50 2.24
N SER A 166 6.11 -5.50 1.80
CA SER A 166 6.56 -4.57 0.76
C SER A 166 7.77 -3.73 1.18
N LEU A 167 7.84 -3.27 2.43
CA LEU A 167 9.02 -2.59 2.97
C LEU A 167 10.25 -3.52 3.01
N SER A 168 10.03 -4.78 3.41
CA SER A 168 11.08 -5.79 3.52
C SER A 168 11.62 -6.20 2.14
N GLU A 169 10.74 -6.45 1.17
CA GLU A 169 11.15 -6.82 -0.18
C GLU A 169 11.81 -5.64 -0.89
N ARG A 170 11.32 -4.41 -0.71
CA ARG A 170 12.04 -3.21 -1.15
C ARG A 170 13.47 -3.17 -0.58
N LYS A 171 13.67 -3.39 0.73
CA LYS A 171 15.01 -3.40 1.35
C LYS A 171 15.91 -4.43 0.67
N LYS A 172 15.41 -5.63 0.39
CA LYS A 172 16.15 -6.68 -0.35
C LYS A 172 16.50 -6.26 -1.78
N THR A 173 15.54 -5.68 -2.51
CA THR A 173 15.76 -5.22 -3.89
C THR A 173 16.80 -4.10 -3.94
N LEU A 174 16.77 -3.14 -3.02
CA LEU A 174 17.77 -2.06 -2.95
C LEU A 174 19.18 -2.56 -2.58
N ALA A 175 19.28 -3.60 -1.76
CA ALA A 175 20.56 -4.23 -1.46
C ALA A 175 21.17 -4.93 -2.69
N GLN A 176 20.33 -5.49 -3.56
CA GLN A 176 20.77 -6.14 -4.80
C GLN A 176 21.00 -5.15 -5.95
N PHE A 177 20.22 -4.06 -5.98
CA PHE A 177 20.25 -3.04 -7.02
C PHE A 177 20.34 -1.64 -6.40
N PRO A 178 21.54 -1.17 -5.97
CA PRO A 178 21.70 0.07 -5.21
C PRO A 178 21.29 1.35 -5.95
N ASN A 179 21.29 1.32 -7.28
CA ASN A 179 20.85 2.44 -8.13
C ASN A 179 19.34 2.42 -8.38
N HIS A 180 18.62 1.38 -7.93
CA HIS A 180 17.19 1.34 -7.99
C HIS A 180 16.61 2.27 -6.92
N GLN A 181 15.54 2.98 -7.25
CA GLN A 181 14.76 3.75 -6.29
C GLN A 181 13.32 3.25 -6.35
N GLN A 182 12.79 2.94 -5.17
CA GLN A 182 11.41 2.53 -5.02
C GLN A 182 10.83 3.12 -3.74
N ASN A 183 9.70 3.79 -3.88
CA ASN A 183 8.89 4.26 -2.78
C ASN A 183 7.84 3.21 -2.41
N VAL A 184 7.62 2.98 -1.11
CA VAL A 184 6.56 2.10 -0.61
C VAL A 184 5.80 2.82 0.49
N LEU A 185 4.50 2.99 0.30
CA LEU A 185 3.60 3.64 1.25
C LEU A 185 2.34 2.83 1.45
N PHE A 186 1.83 2.79 2.67
CA PHE A 186 0.49 2.29 2.95
C PHE A 186 -0.41 3.46 3.38
N VAL A 187 -1.59 3.53 2.81
CA VAL A 187 -2.59 4.56 3.10
C VAL A 187 -3.89 3.90 3.56
N HIS A 188 -4.28 4.16 4.81
CA HIS A 188 -5.60 3.81 5.29
C HIS A 188 -6.62 4.86 4.87
N LEU A 189 -7.74 4.39 4.35
CA LEU A 189 -8.91 5.19 4.02
C LEU A 189 -9.91 5.15 5.17
N PRO A 190 -10.70 6.21 5.39
CA PRO A 190 -11.88 6.10 6.22
C PRO A 190 -12.90 5.14 5.58
N PRO A 191 -13.76 4.48 6.39
CA PRO A 191 -14.90 3.71 5.89
C PRO A 191 -15.91 4.60 5.15
N ASP A 192 -16.86 3.98 4.44
CA ASP A 192 -17.80 4.66 3.52
C ASP A 192 -18.60 5.82 4.14
N ASP A 193 -18.85 5.80 5.45
CA ASP A 193 -19.54 6.85 6.22
C ASP A 193 -18.60 7.92 6.80
N GLY A 194 -17.31 7.85 6.46
CA GLY A 194 -16.31 8.81 6.90
C GLY A 194 -16.39 10.17 6.20
N PRO A 195 -15.51 11.12 6.58
CA PRO A 195 -15.61 12.53 6.20
C PRO A 195 -15.22 12.81 4.74
N PHE A 196 -14.73 11.81 4.01
CA PHE A 196 -14.31 11.94 2.61
C PHE A 196 -15.18 11.06 1.71
N ASP A 197 -15.65 11.63 0.61
CA ASP A 197 -16.22 10.86 -0.48
C ASP A 197 -15.13 10.18 -1.33
N ASN A 198 -15.57 9.32 -2.27
CA ASN A 198 -14.65 8.55 -3.09
C ASN A 198 -13.86 9.41 -4.10
N ASP A 199 -14.39 10.55 -4.54
CA ASP A 199 -13.72 11.44 -5.48
C ASP A 199 -12.60 12.22 -4.76
N GLN A 200 -12.89 12.71 -3.54
CA GLN A 200 -11.91 13.34 -2.66
C GLN A 200 -10.75 12.39 -2.34
N ILE A 201 -11.05 11.15 -1.95
CA ILE A 201 -10.02 10.13 -1.69
C ILE A 201 -9.17 9.89 -2.94
N ALA A 202 -9.80 9.68 -4.11
CA ALA A 202 -9.06 9.43 -5.34
C ALA A 202 -8.17 10.63 -5.72
N ASN A 203 -8.64 11.86 -5.53
CA ASN A 203 -7.82 13.05 -5.75
C ASN A 203 -6.62 13.11 -4.79
N ILE A 204 -6.82 12.80 -3.51
CA ILE A 204 -5.72 12.78 -2.52
C ILE A 204 -4.68 11.71 -2.86
N ILE A 205 -5.11 10.50 -3.21
CA ILE A 205 -4.19 9.43 -3.66
C ILE A 205 -3.45 9.84 -4.94
N LYS A 206 -4.13 10.49 -5.89
CA LYS A 206 -3.50 11.03 -7.10
C LYS A 206 -2.41 12.06 -6.77
N GLU A 207 -2.68 12.99 -5.85
CA GLU A 207 -1.68 13.96 -5.39
C GLU A 207 -0.49 13.27 -4.71
N ILE A 208 -0.72 12.23 -3.89
CA ILE A 208 0.36 11.43 -3.29
C ILE A 208 1.22 10.76 -4.37
N VAL A 209 0.60 10.18 -5.41
CA VAL A 209 1.32 9.62 -6.56
C VAL A 209 2.19 10.68 -7.22
N LEU A 210 1.64 11.88 -7.44
CA LEU A 210 2.38 13.00 -8.02
C LEU A 210 3.51 13.45 -7.11
N ILE A 211 3.36 13.49 -5.79
CA ILE A 211 4.44 13.88 -4.85
C ILE A 211 5.59 12.86 -4.88
N LEU A 212 5.25 11.57 -4.95
CA LEU A 212 6.22 10.45 -4.93
C LEU A 212 6.81 10.10 -6.31
N SER A 213 6.34 10.77 -7.36
CA SER A 213 6.92 10.70 -8.72
C SER A 213 7.79 11.93 -8.92
#